data_AF-A0AAV6J3Y6-F1
#
_entry.id   AF-A0AAV6J3Y6-F1
#
_cell.length_a   1.000
_cell.length_b   1.000
_cell.length_c   1.000
_cell.angle_alpha   90.00
_cell.angle_beta   90.00
_cell.angle_gamma   90.00
#
_symmetry.space_group_name_H-M   'P 1'
#
loop_
_entity.id
_entity.type
_entity.pdbx_description
1 polymer ?
#
loop_
_entity_poly.entity_id
_entity_poly.type
_entity_poly.pdbx_seq_one_letter_code
_entity_poly.pdbx_strand_id
1 'polypeptide(L)'
;MFVTNWDCSDPSPVFGRVQKLKEQFANLYVVVTLPTKEQNDSFVCSYFWPMFVLVQYLEMGFEKILKIPHARGVCKRQEYSVSKMKAEREGSMQQIDAFLSVVTSIPGIDNHDANALNQAIGSIEAIAKASEELILENTDLSADKAETISRFLRDPKFYLSPKII
;
A
#
# COMPACT_ATOMS: atom_id res chain seq x y z
N MET A 1 19.29 -19.56 -14.13
CA MET A 1 18.94 -19.09 -15.49
C MET A 1 19.46 -20.12 -16.48
N PHE A 2 18.63 -20.54 -17.43
CA PHE A 2 18.91 -21.66 -18.33
C PHE A 2 18.79 -21.18 -19.78
N VAL A 3 19.82 -21.45 -20.59
CA VAL A 3 19.85 -21.17 -22.03
C VAL A 3 19.76 -22.51 -22.75
N THR A 4 18.86 -22.63 -23.70
CA THR A 4 18.63 -23.87 -24.44
C THR A 4 18.33 -23.56 -25.90
N ASN A 5 18.73 -24.48 -26.78
CA ASN A 5 18.42 -24.41 -28.19
C ASN A 5 17.12 -25.18 -28.44
N TRP A 6 16.23 -24.63 -29.25
CA TRP A 6 14.95 -25.26 -29.57
C TRP A 6 15.11 -26.20 -30.76
N ASP A 7 14.82 -27.48 -30.54
CA ASP A 7 14.63 -28.45 -31.61
C ASP A 7 13.14 -28.67 -31.84
N CYS A 8 12.67 -28.31 -33.03
CA CYS A 8 11.28 -28.51 -33.43
C CYS A 8 10.93 -30.00 -33.62
N SER A 9 11.93 -30.85 -33.86
CA SER A 9 11.75 -32.27 -34.18
C SER A 9 11.55 -33.12 -32.93
N ASP A 10 12.15 -32.72 -31.81
CA ASP A 10 11.95 -33.35 -30.49
C ASP A 10 12.02 -32.31 -29.36
N PRO A 11 10.88 -31.73 -28.97
CA PRO A 11 10.85 -30.74 -27.91
C PRO A 11 10.82 -31.35 -26.49
N SER A 12 10.66 -32.68 -26.38
CA SER A 12 10.47 -33.41 -25.12
C SER A 12 11.59 -33.18 -24.08
N PRO A 13 12.89 -33.15 -24.46
CA PRO A 13 13.98 -32.94 -23.51
C PRO A 13 13.96 -31.54 -22.88
N VAL A 14 13.59 -30.52 -23.67
CA VAL A 14 13.47 -29.13 -23.20
C VAL A 14 12.35 -29.05 -22.17
N PHE A 15 11.20 -29.63 -22.45
CA PHE A 15 10.05 -29.59 -21.54
C PHE A 15 10.27 -30.36 -20.25
N GLY A 16 10.80 -31.59 -20.33
CA GLY A 16 11.09 -32.39 -19.14
C GLY A 16 12.06 -31.67 -18.19
N ARG A 17 13.02 -30.92 -18.74
CA ARG A 17 13.96 -30.13 -17.95
C ARG A 17 13.34 -28.88 -17.37
N VAL A 18 12.54 -28.15 -18.15
CA VAL A 18 11.83 -26.94 -17.68
C VAL A 18 10.83 -27.29 -16.56
N GLN A 19 10.14 -28.42 -16.67
CA GLN A 19 9.23 -28.90 -15.63
C GLN A 19 9.96 -29.15 -14.31
N LYS A 20 11.09 -29.86 -14.34
CA LYS A 20 11.93 -30.09 -13.15
C LYS A 20 12.43 -28.78 -12.54
N LEU A 21 12.84 -27.82 -13.37
CA LEU A 21 13.32 -26.52 -12.87
C LEU A 21 12.18 -25.68 -12.28
N LYS A 22 10.97 -25.78 -12.82
CA LYS A 22 9.80 -25.05 -12.30
C LYS A 22 9.48 -25.41 -10.85
N GLU A 23 9.72 -26.67 -10.46
CA GLU A 23 9.52 -27.13 -9.08
C GLU A 23 10.56 -26.56 -8.11
N GLN A 24 11.73 -26.16 -8.60
CA GLN A 24 12.86 -25.71 -7.78
C GLN A 24 12.92 -24.18 -7.60
N PHE A 25 12.28 -23.42 -8.48
CA PHE A 25 12.37 -21.96 -8.50
C PHE A 25 10.98 -21.32 -8.48
N ALA A 26 10.74 -20.46 -7.49
CA ALA A 26 9.52 -19.64 -7.42
C ALA A 26 9.33 -18.74 -8.66
N ASN A 27 10.43 -18.43 -9.35
CA ASN A 27 10.47 -17.61 -10.55
C ASN A 27 11.48 -18.17 -11.53
N LEU A 28 10.99 -18.80 -12.59
CA LEU A 28 11.82 -19.36 -13.65
C LEU A 28 11.57 -18.56 -14.94
N TYR A 29 12.67 -18.28 -15.64
CA TYR A 29 12.67 -17.71 -16.99
C TYR A 29 13.61 -18.56 -17.85
N VAL A 30 13.13 -18.97 -19.01
CA VAL A 30 13.89 -19.80 -19.96
C VAL A 30 14.07 -18.99 -21.22
N VAL A 31 15.31 -18.64 -21.55
CA VAL A 31 15.62 -17.90 -22.77
C VAL A 31 15.81 -18.90 -23.90
N VAL A 32 15.05 -18.73 -24.97
CA VAL A 32 15.07 -19.62 -26.14
C VAL A 32 15.43 -18.80 -27.36
N THR A 33 16.51 -19.22 -28.01
CA THR A 33 16.97 -18.57 -29.24
C THR A 33 16.25 -19.18 -30.44
N LEU A 34 15.47 -18.37 -31.15
CA LEU A 34 14.70 -18.72 -32.34
C LEU A 34 15.16 -17.81 -33.49
N PRO A 35 16.31 -18.10 -34.13
CA PRO A 35 16.90 -17.25 -35.16
C PRO A 35 16.06 -17.13 -36.43
N THR A 36 15.19 -18.11 -36.74
CA THR A 36 14.34 -18.07 -37.94
C THR A 36 12.88 -17.84 -37.61
N LYS A 37 12.15 -17.24 -38.56
CA LYS A 37 10.70 -17.06 -38.47
C LYS A 37 9.97 -18.40 -38.33
N GLU A 38 10.41 -19.42 -39.06
CA GLU A 38 9.83 -20.77 -39.02
C GLU A 38 9.95 -21.41 -37.63
N GLN A 39 11.08 -21.22 -36.95
CA GLN A 39 11.27 -21.67 -35.57
C GLN A 39 10.39 -20.89 -34.58
N ASN A 40 10.20 -19.59 -34.81
CA ASN A 40 9.29 -18.77 -34.02
C ASN A 40 7.84 -19.23 -34.20
N ASP A 41 7.39 -19.36 -35.43
CA ASP A 41 6.02 -19.78 -35.78
C ASP A 41 5.75 -21.20 -35.24
N SER A 42 6.71 -22.11 -35.36
CA SER A 42 6.64 -23.44 -34.76
C SER A 42 6.51 -23.38 -33.22
N PHE A 43 7.34 -22.57 -32.56
CA PHE A 43 7.31 -22.43 -31.10
C PHE A 43 5.98 -21.84 -30.60
N VAL A 44 5.50 -20.78 -31.26
CA VAL A 44 4.24 -20.10 -30.91
C VAL A 44 3.03 -21.01 -31.12
N CYS A 45 2.99 -21.76 -32.22
CA CYS A 45 1.93 -22.74 -32.47
C CYS A 45 1.95 -23.90 -31.48
N SER A 46 3.13 -24.22 -30.93
CA SER A 46 3.31 -25.35 -30.01
C SER A 46 3.15 -24.96 -28.53
N TYR A 47 3.21 -23.68 -28.16
CA TYR A 47 3.39 -23.28 -26.76
C TYR A 47 2.84 -21.90 -26.35
N PHE A 48 2.22 -21.83 -25.16
CA PHE A 48 1.62 -20.59 -24.59
C PHE A 48 2.15 -20.22 -23.19
N TRP A 49 3.19 -20.86 -22.65
CA TRP A 49 3.55 -20.57 -21.25
C TRP A 49 4.36 -19.28 -21.08
N PRO A 50 4.03 -18.44 -20.08
CA PRO A 50 4.65 -17.12 -19.85
C PRO A 50 6.11 -17.17 -19.35
N MET A 51 6.68 -18.37 -19.23
CA MET A 51 8.02 -18.62 -18.69
C MET A 51 9.13 -18.51 -19.75
N PHE A 52 8.77 -18.62 -21.03
CA PHE A 52 9.72 -18.60 -22.13
C PHE A 52 9.93 -17.18 -22.66
N VAL A 53 11.20 -16.81 -22.85
CA VAL A 53 11.62 -15.53 -23.39
C VAL A 53 12.27 -15.80 -24.74
N LEU A 54 11.54 -15.48 -25.81
CA LEU A 54 11.98 -15.73 -27.18
C LEU A 54 12.95 -14.62 -27.61
N VAL A 55 14.09 -15.02 -28.17
CA VAL A 55 15.11 -14.08 -28.67
C VAL A 55 15.63 -14.54 -30.03
N GLN A 56 15.94 -13.59 -30.92
CA GLN A 56 16.45 -13.92 -32.26
C GLN A 56 17.95 -14.22 -32.25
N TYR A 57 18.69 -13.57 -31.36
CA TYR A 57 20.14 -13.70 -31.24
C TYR A 57 20.57 -13.64 -29.79
N LEU A 58 21.76 -14.19 -29.51
CA LEU A 58 22.30 -14.35 -28.16
C LEU A 58 22.41 -13.02 -27.39
N GLU A 59 22.80 -11.92 -28.05
CA GLU A 59 22.91 -10.61 -27.41
C GLU A 59 21.57 -10.11 -26.85
N MET A 60 20.47 -10.33 -27.58
CA MET A 60 19.13 -10.05 -27.09
C MET A 60 18.80 -10.94 -25.88
N GLY A 61 19.25 -12.20 -25.89
CA GLY A 61 19.23 -13.08 -24.72
C GLY A 61 19.90 -12.44 -23.51
N PHE A 62 21.16 -12.02 -23.64
CA PHE A 62 21.92 -11.37 -22.57
C PHE A 62 21.22 -10.11 -22.05
N GLU A 63 20.66 -9.30 -22.93
CA GLU A 63 19.90 -8.12 -22.54
C GLU A 63 18.69 -8.48 -21.65
N LYS A 64 17.91 -9.49 -22.04
CA LYS A 64 16.74 -9.95 -21.25
C LYS A 64 17.17 -10.51 -19.90
N ILE A 65 18.27 -11.24 -19.89
CA ILE A 65 18.89 -11.82 -18.68
C ILE A 65 19.24 -10.74 -17.65
N LEU A 66 19.72 -9.58 -18.09
CA LEU A 66 20.06 -8.47 -17.21
C LEU A 66 18.82 -7.65 -16.83
N LYS A 67 17.94 -7.36 -17.79
CA LYS A 67 16.79 -6.46 -17.58
C LYS A 67 15.69 -7.08 -16.73
N ILE A 68 15.40 -8.37 -16.84
CA ILE A 68 14.30 -9.01 -16.11
C ILE A 68 14.53 -8.98 -14.59
N PRO A 69 15.68 -9.43 -14.04
CA PRO A 69 15.94 -9.35 -12.61
C PRO A 69 15.94 -7.90 -12.09
N HIS A 70 16.52 -6.98 -12.86
CA HIS A 70 16.57 -5.57 -12.51
C HIS A 70 15.15 -4.96 -12.39
N ALA A 71 14.32 -5.15 -13.41
CA ALA A 71 12.93 -4.66 -13.41
C ALA A 71 12.13 -5.23 -12.24
N ARG A 72 12.29 -6.52 -11.91
CA ARG A 72 11.63 -7.13 -10.75
C ARG A 72 12.14 -6.57 -9.43
N GLY A 73 13.44 -6.31 -9.32
CA GLY A 73 14.03 -5.67 -8.14
C GLY A 73 13.47 -4.27 -7.90
N VAL A 74 13.33 -3.48 -8.97
CA VAL A 74 12.72 -2.13 -8.92
C VAL A 74 11.23 -2.21 -8.57
N CYS A 75 10.47 -3.09 -9.22
CA CYS A 75 9.03 -3.26 -8.98
C CYS A 75 8.74 -3.66 -7.52
N LYS A 76 9.49 -4.62 -6.97
CA LYS A 76 9.35 -5.02 -5.56
C LYS A 76 9.62 -3.88 -4.57
N ARG A 77 10.64 -3.05 -4.84
CA ARG A 77 10.94 -1.89 -4.00
C ARG A 77 9.83 -0.85 -4.07
N GLN A 78 9.29 -0.62 -5.26
CA GLN A 78 8.22 0.34 -5.47
C GLN A 78 6.90 -0.11 -4.85
N GLU A 79 6.52 -1.38 -5.02
CA GLU A 79 5.34 -1.97 -4.37
C GLU A 79 5.47 -1.91 -2.85
N TYR A 80 6.65 -2.24 -2.29
CA TYR A 80 6.92 -2.13 -0.86
C TYR A 80 6.82 -0.69 -0.35
N SER A 81 7.35 0.29 -1.08
CA SER A 81 7.23 1.71 -0.69
C SER A 81 5.78 2.19 -0.77
N VAL A 82 5.04 1.81 -1.81
CA VAL A 82 3.63 2.19 -1.98
C VAL A 82 2.77 1.55 -0.90
N SER A 83 2.97 0.26 -0.59
CA SER A 83 2.22 -0.41 0.47
C SER A 83 2.50 0.18 1.85
N LYS A 84 3.77 0.52 2.13
CA LYS A 84 4.14 1.14 3.40
C LYS A 84 3.51 2.53 3.56
N MET A 85 3.59 3.36 2.53
CA MET A 85 2.95 4.69 2.54
C MET A 85 1.43 4.60 2.68
N LYS A 86 0.80 3.59 2.05
CA LYS A 86 -0.65 3.36 2.17
C LYS A 86 -1.03 2.96 3.60
N ALA A 87 -0.28 2.05 4.22
CA ALA A 87 -0.52 1.62 5.60
C ALA A 87 -0.30 2.76 6.62
N GLU A 88 0.75 3.58 6.43
CA GLU A 88 0.98 4.77 7.27
C GLU A 88 -0.16 5.78 7.14
N ARG A 89 -0.64 6.03 5.91
CA ARG A 89 -1.79 6.90 5.66
C ARG A 89 -3.07 6.36 6.30
N GLU A 90 -3.35 5.06 6.18
CA GLU A 90 -4.50 4.41 6.79
C GLU A 90 -4.44 4.51 8.32
N GLY A 91 -3.25 4.31 8.92
CA GLY A 91 -3.05 4.49 10.36
C GLY A 91 -3.29 5.93 10.83
N SER A 92 -2.77 6.93 10.10
CA SER A 92 -3.02 8.35 10.41
C SER A 92 -4.49 8.74 10.22
N MET A 93 -5.16 8.22 9.19
CA MET A 93 -6.60 8.47 8.99
C MET A 93 -7.44 7.86 10.11
N GLN A 94 -7.14 6.63 10.54
CA GLN A 94 -7.81 6.02 11.69
C GLN A 94 -7.61 6.80 12.98
N GLN A 95 -6.43 7.40 13.18
CA GLN A 95 -6.17 8.24 14.35
C GLN A 95 -7.00 9.54 14.32
N ILE A 96 -7.16 10.16 13.14
CA ILE A 96 -8.00 11.35 12.96
C ILE A 96 -9.49 10.99 13.12
N ASP A 97 -9.95 9.88 12.56
CA ASP A 97 -11.34 9.43 12.68
C ASP A 97 -11.70 9.12 14.15
N ALA A 98 -10.80 8.46 14.88
CA ALA A 98 -10.97 8.21 16.30
C ALA A 98 -10.99 9.51 17.11
N PHE A 99 -10.11 10.47 16.77
CA PHE A 99 -10.12 11.80 17.38
C PHE A 99 -11.44 12.53 17.15
N LEU A 100 -11.89 12.63 15.89
CA LEU A 100 -13.13 13.31 15.51
C LEU A 100 -14.33 12.66 16.19
N SER A 101 -14.40 11.33 16.21
CA SER A 101 -15.48 10.60 16.88
C SER A 101 -15.56 10.91 18.38
N VAL A 102 -14.43 11.00 19.07
CA VAL A 102 -14.42 11.30 20.51
C VAL A 102 -14.79 12.74 20.77
N VAL A 103 -14.21 13.70 20.03
CA VAL A 103 -14.42 15.13 20.30
C VAL A 103 -15.83 15.57 19.92
N THR A 104 -16.41 15.05 18.84
CA THR A 104 -17.81 15.33 18.46
C THR A 104 -18.84 14.62 19.35
N SER A 105 -18.42 13.72 20.24
CA SER A 105 -19.30 13.14 21.27
C SER A 105 -19.64 14.15 22.39
N ILE A 106 -18.86 15.24 22.48
CA ILE A 106 -19.13 16.36 23.38
C ILE A 106 -20.34 17.12 22.85
N PRO A 107 -21.38 17.35 23.68
CA PRO A 107 -22.56 18.09 23.25
C PRO A 107 -22.21 19.48 22.70
N GLY A 108 -22.78 19.85 21.55
CA GLY A 108 -22.58 21.17 20.93
C GLY A 108 -21.28 21.35 20.15
N ILE A 109 -20.46 20.29 20.01
CA ILE A 109 -19.21 20.31 19.24
C ILE A 109 -19.41 19.55 17.93
N ASP A 110 -19.13 20.22 16.81
CA ASP A 110 -19.21 19.63 15.47
C ASP A 110 -17.82 19.28 14.90
N ASN A 111 -17.80 18.75 13.66
CA ASN A 111 -16.56 18.36 13.00
C ASN A 111 -15.62 19.54 12.71
N HIS A 112 -16.16 20.75 12.50
CA HIS A 112 -15.34 21.94 12.28
C HIS A 112 -14.63 22.31 13.58
N ASP A 113 -15.38 22.38 14.68
CA ASP A 113 -14.82 22.65 16.01
C ASP A 113 -13.77 21.59 16.40
N ALA A 114 -14.06 20.30 16.17
CA ALA A 114 -13.14 19.23 16.47
C ALA A 114 -11.83 19.36 15.67
N ASN A 115 -11.91 19.72 14.38
CA ASN A 115 -10.73 19.96 13.57
C ASN A 115 -9.93 21.19 14.05
N ALA A 116 -10.60 22.27 14.47
CA ALA A 116 -9.95 23.43 15.05
C ALA A 116 -9.17 23.06 16.33
N LEU A 117 -9.78 22.27 17.21
CA LEU A 117 -9.13 21.76 18.42
C LEU A 117 -7.93 20.85 18.12
N ASN A 118 -8.04 19.97 17.12
CA ASN A 118 -6.92 19.11 16.69
C ASN A 118 -5.74 19.92 16.15
N GLN A 119 -6.01 21.01 15.43
CA GLN A 119 -4.96 21.86 14.85
C GLN A 119 -4.31 22.77 15.89
N ALA A 120 -5.11 23.33 16.81
CA ALA A 120 -4.67 24.32 17.78
C ALA A 120 -4.06 23.71 19.05
N ILE A 121 -4.69 22.66 19.59
CA ILE A 121 -4.33 22.04 20.88
C ILE A 121 -3.71 20.67 20.67
N GLY A 122 -4.16 19.93 19.66
CA GLY A 122 -3.64 18.61 19.33
C GLY A 122 -4.46 17.50 19.97
N SER A 123 -3.87 16.76 20.90
CA SER A 123 -4.45 15.51 21.41
C SER A 123 -5.66 15.71 22.33
N ILE A 124 -6.50 14.68 22.44
CA ILE A 124 -7.64 14.65 23.38
C ILE A 124 -7.17 14.88 24.82
N GLU A 125 -6.01 14.34 25.20
CA GLU A 125 -5.43 14.55 26.53
C GLU A 125 -5.08 16.02 26.78
N ALA A 126 -4.49 16.69 25.78
CA ALA A 126 -4.17 18.12 25.87
C ALA A 126 -5.45 18.96 25.98
N ILE A 127 -6.49 18.62 25.20
CA ILE A 127 -7.80 19.27 25.27
C ILE A 127 -8.44 19.10 26.66
N ALA A 128 -8.37 17.91 27.25
CA ALA A 128 -8.92 17.66 28.60
C ALA A 128 -8.23 18.49 29.69
N LYS A 129 -6.95 18.81 29.50
CA LYS A 129 -6.14 19.62 30.42
C LYS A 129 -6.15 21.11 30.10
N ALA A 130 -6.58 21.51 28.91
CA ALA A 130 -6.65 22.91 28.49
C ALA A 130 -7.61 23.72 29.37
N SER A 131 -7.25 24.95 29.72
CA SER A 131 -8.18 25.89 30.34
C SER A 131 -9.11 26.49 29.29
N GLU A 132 -10.22 27.05 29.74
CA GLU A 132 -11.17 27.72 28.85
C GLU A 132 -10.51 28.90 28.11
N GLU A 133 -9.66 29.67 28.79
CA GLU A 133 -8.94 30.78 28.15
C GLU A 133 -7.98 30.27 27.06
N LEU A 134 -7.29 29.16 27.30
CA LEU A 134 -6.38 28.57 26.33
C LEU A 134 -7.12 28.06 25.08
N ILE A 135 -8.32 27.50 25.24
CA ILE A 135 -9.17 27.09 24.12
C ILE A 135 -9.57 28.33 23.31
N LEU A 136 -10.05 29.40 23.96
CA LEU A 136 -10.50 30.61 23.29
C LEU A 136 -9.37 31.41 22.63
N GLU A 137 -8.15 31.35 23.17
CA GLU A 137 -7.00 32.03 22.58
C GLU A 137 -6.48 31.33 21.31
N ASN A 138 -6.57 30.00 21.27
CA ASN A 138 -5.97 29.19 20.19
C ASN A 138 -6.99 28.70 19.16
N THR A 139 -8.30 28.87 19.39
CA THR A 139 -9.37 28.42 18.49
C THR A 139 -10.40 29.52 18.27
N ASP A 140 -11.23 29.36 17.23
CA ASP A 140 -12.37 30.23 16.91
C ASP A 140 -13.68 29.77 17.57
N LEU A 141 -13.61 28.87 18.56
CA LEU A 141 -14.79 28.41 19.30
C LEU A 141 -15.40 29.55 20.12
N SER A 142 -16.73 29.55 20.23
CA SER A 142 -17.46 30.45 21.13
C SER A 142 -17.21 30.13 22.61
N ALA A 143 -17.34 31.12 23.48
CA ALA A 143 -17.25 30.95 24.95
C ALA A 143 -18.11 29.79 25.47
N ASP A 144 -19.36 29.69 25.02
CA ASP A 144 -20.27 28.61 25.44
C ASP A 144 -19.75 27.21 25.08
N LYS A 145 -19.09 27.06 23.92
CA LYS A 145 -18.49 25.79 23.48
C LYS A 145 -17.22 25.47 24.30
N ALA A 146 -16.37 26.47 24.55
CA ALA A 146 -15.17 26.30 25.36
C ALA A 146 -15.52 25.91 26.82
N GLU A 147 -16.52 26.57 27.40
CA GLU A 147 -17.06 26.25 28.73
C GLU A 147 -17.63 24.82 28.74
N THR A 148 -18.40 24.44 27.72
CA THR A 148 -18.98 23.10 27.59
C THR A 148 -17.90 22.01 27.53
N ILE A 149 -16.83 22.21 26.76
CA ILE A 149 -15.69 21.29 26.69
C ILE A 149 -15.03 21.15 28.07
N SER A 150 -14.72 22.28 28.72
CA SER A 150 -14.07 22.31 30.03
C SER A 150 -14.91 21.59 31.09
N ARG A 151 -16.22 21.86 31.13
CA ARG A 151 -17.16 21.24 32.06
C ARG A 151 -17.35 19.76 31.77
N PHE A 152 -17.51 19.37 30.50
CA PHE A 152 -17.72 17.98 30.11
C PHE A 152 -16.51 17.09 30.44
N LEU A 153 -15.28 17.58 30.30
CA LEU A 153 -14.08 16.78 30.56
C LEU A 153 -13.66 16.76 32.03
N ARG A 154 -14.13 17.72 32.85
CA ARG A 154 -13.67 17.89 34.24
C ARG A 154 -14.75 17.63 35.29
N ASP A 155 -16.04 17.68 34.94
CA ASP A 155 -17.14 17.43 35.87
C ASP A 155 -17.79 16.05 35.62
N PRO A 156 -17.56 15.06 36.51
CA PRO A 156 -18.21 13.75 36.48
C PRO A 156 -19.72 13.79 36.38
N LYS A 157 -20.37 14.78 37.00
CA LYS A 157 -21.82 14.87 37.01
C LYS A 157 -22.36 15.29 35.65
N PHE A 158 -21.58 16.03 34.87
CA PHE A 158 -22.02 16.64 33.63
C PHE A 158 -22.04 15.63 32.48
N TYR A 159 -21.00 14.82 32.29
CA TYR A 159 -20.99 13.79 31.24
C TYR A 159 -21.82 12.53 31.58
N LEU A 160 -22.13 12.30 32.86
CA LEU A 160 -23.04 11.23 33.30
C LEU A 160 -24.52 11.63 33.29
N SER A 161 -24.83 12.90 32.98
CA SER A 161 -26.21 13.39 32.86
C SER A 161 -26.93 12.67 31.72
N PRO A 162 -28.23 12.34 31.86
CA PRO A 162 -29.02 11.83 30.75
C PRO A 162 -28.99 12.83 29.59
N LYS A 163 -28.48 12.40 28.43
CA LYS A 163 -28.59 13.16 27.18
C LYS A 163 -30.05 13.06 26.73
N ILE A 164 -30.87 14.07 27.07
CA ILE A 164 -32.23 14.16 26.53
C ILE A 164 -32.07 14.52 25.04
N ILE A 165 -32.38 13.55 24.18
CA ILE A 165 -32.43 13.68 22.71
C ILE A 165 -33.83 14.15 22.32
#